data_AF-A0A2E3KLQ1-F1
#
_entry.id   AF-A0A2E3KLQ1-F1
#
_cell.length_a   1.000
_cell.length_b   1.000
_cell.length_c   1.000
_cell.angle_alpha   90.00
_cell.angle_beta   90.00
_cell.angle_gamma   90.00
#
_symmetry.space_group_name_H-M   'P 1'
#
loop_
_entity.id
_entity.type
_entity.pdbx_description
1 polymer ?
#
loop_
_entity_poly.entity_id
_entity_poly.type
_entity_poly.pdbx_seq_one_letter_code
_entity_poly.pdbx_strand_id
1 'polypeptide(L)'
;MTHFARLSAWCLAACTLLGCQTEKTTTRLGDPLPPVPVEVEGTPSDAVVSDIVVLSPYSLSDLDGNGLASEFPIAVYLYATPYPLPFWKMGSIRVELFEEIAEGERPILERGYNAGELDALKQTNVVGRFYALQLTLSEDELRKLSNGRAAYRVTFETLSGDSTLTSSVKRINVR
;
A
#
# COMPACT_ATOMS: atom_id res chain seq x y z
N MET A 1 77.98 -9.63 25.64
CA MET A 1 77.11 -10.36 26.59
C MET A 1 75.80 -9.57 26.69
N THR A 2 74.84 -9.92 25.82
CA THR A 2 73.60 -10.67 26.12
C THR A 2 72.48 -9.79 26.67
N HIS A 3 71.62 -9.29 25.77
CA HIS A 3 70.19 -9.05 26.07
C HIS A 3 69.36 -9.19 24.77
N PHE A 4 69.45 -10.35 24.13
CA PHE A 4 68.38 -10.87 23.27
C PHE A 4 67.48 -11.73 24.15
N ALA A 5 66.23 -11.32 24.36
CA ALA A 5 65.07 -12.19 24.66
C ALA A 5 63.98 -11.47 25.45
N ARG A 6 63.31 -10.44 24.91
CA ARG A 6 62.01 -9.95 25.45
C ARG A 6 61.08 -9.34 24.41
N LEU A 7 61.02 -9.89 23.19
CA LEU A 7 60.16 -9.36 22.12
C LEU A 7 59.19 -10.37 21.48
N SER A 8 59.09 -11.61 22.00
CA SER A 8 58.33 -12.67 21.32
C SER A 8 56.98 -13.04 21.93
N ALA A 9 56.43 -12.27 22.87
CA ALA A 9 55.16 -12.62 23.52
C ALA A 9 53.93 -11.87 22.97
N TRP A 10 54.12 -10.73 22.31
CA TRP A 10 53.01 -9.87 21.89
C TRP A 10 52.49 -10.15 20.47
N CYS A 11 53.31 -10.78 19.61
CA CYS A 11 52.85 -11.13 18.25
C CYS A 11 51.93 -12.35 18.19
N LEU A 12 51.96 -13.25 19.19
CA LEU A 12 51.15 -14.48 19.14
C LEU A 12 49.68 -14.29 19.57
N ALA A 13 49.37 -13.22 20.32
CA ALA A 13 48.00 -12.96 20.76
C ALA A 13 47.12 -12.35 19.65
N ALA A 14 47.70 -11.59 18.72
CA ALA A 14 46.95 -10.89 17.67
C ALA A 14 46.44 -11.81 16.54
N CYS A 15 47.06 -12.97 16.32
CA CYS A 15 46.65 -13.90 15.25
C CYS A 15 45.43 -14.75 15.61
N THR A 16 45.00 -14.78 16.88
CA THR A 16 43.84 -15.60 17.32
C THR A 16 42.49 -14.89 17.19
N LEU A 17 42.49 -13.61 16.78
CA LEU A 17 41.27 -12.84 16.50
C LEU A 17 40.86 -12.86 15.01
N LEU A 18 41.51 -13.68 14.18
CA LEU A 18 41.00 -14.06 12.87
C LEU A 18 39.85 -15.05 13.07
N GLY A 19 38.71 -14.52 13.53
CA GLY A 19 37.46 -15.26 13.61
C GLY A 19 37.15 -15.84 12.23
N CYS A 20 36.97 -17.16 12.18
CA CYS A 20 36.39 -17.83 11.02
C CYS A 20 35.05 -17.16 10.70
N GLN A 21 35.05 -16.28 9.70
CA GLN A 21 33.82 -15.80 9.10
C GLN A 21 33.32 -16.95 8.21
N THR A 22 32.40 -17.74 8.75
CA THR A 22 31.71 -18.77 7.97
C THR A 22 30.75 -18.07 7.01
N GLU A 23 31.21 -17.78 5.79
CA GLU A 23 30.32 -17.45 4.68
C GLU A 23 29.46 -18.68 4.40
N LYS A 24 28.19 -18.64 4.82
CA LYS A 24 27.21 -19.62 4.37
C LYS A 24 26.93 -19.33 2.90
N THR A 25 27.32 -20.23 2.02
CA THR A 25 27.03 -20.15 0.58
C THR A 25 25.80 -20.97 0.19
N THR A 26 25.31 -21.81 1.10
CA THR A 26 24.22 -22.76 0.88
C THR A 26 23.16 -22.71 1.98
N THR A 27 21.93 -23.05 1.62
CA THR A 27 20.82 -23.27 2.56
C THR A 27 21.05 -24.57 3.34
N ARG A 28 20.23 -24.80 4.39
CA ARG A 28 20.27 -26.04 5.19
C ARG A 28 20.04 -27.31 4.34
N LEU A 29 19.46 -27.17 3.15
CA LEU A 29 19.17 -28.26 2.21
C LEU A 29 20.24 -28.43 1.12
N GLY A 30 21.28 -27.59 1.11
CA GLY A 30 22.34 -27.62 0.09
C GLY A 30 22.05 -26.78 -1.15
N ASP A 31 20.89 -26.11 -1.22
CA ASP A 31 20.58 -25.18 -2.31
C ASP A 31 21.45 -23.92 -2.22
N PRO A 32 21.79 -23.27 -3.35
CA PRO A 32 22.41 -21.96 -3.30
C PRO A 32 21.53 -20.97 -2.53
N LEU A 33 22.15 -20.01 -1.83
CA LEU A 33 21.40 -18.92 -1.23
C LEU A 33 20.61 -18.16 -2.31
N PRO A 34 19.39 -17.68 -1.99
CA PRO A 34 18.67 -16.81 -2.90
C PRO A 34 19.55 -15.60 -3.26
N PRO A 35 19.43 -15.07 -4.49
CA PRO A 35 20.17 -13.88 -4.87
C PRO A 35 19.86 -12.74 -3.90
N VAL A 36 20.85 -11.88 -3.66
CA VAL A 36 20.65 -10.67 -2.86
C VAL A 36 19.55 -9.84 -3.53
N PRO A 37 18.51 -9.43 -2.80
CA PRO A 37 17.49 -8.54 -3.34
C PRO A 37 18.15 -7.29 -3.93
N VAL A 38 17.89 -7.01 -5.20
CA VAL A 38 18.35 -5.79 -5.86
C VAL A 38 17.33 -4.70 -5.57
N GLU A 39 17.79 -3.55 -5.10
CA GLU A 39 16.94 -2.37 -4.94
C GLU A 39 16.48 -1.91 -6.34
N VAL A 40 15.17 -1.93 -6.55
CA VAL A 40 14.56 -1.44 -7.80
C VAL A 40 14.30 0.05 -7.61
N GLU A 41 14.69 0.87 -8.60
CA GLU A 41 14.34 2.29 -8.60
C GLU A 41 12.82 2.44 -8.50
N GLY A 42 12.38 3.20 -7.50
CA GLY A 42 10.96 3.51 -7.32
C GLY A 42 10.45 4.38 -8.45
N THR A 43 9.13 4.37 -8.65
CA THR A 43 8.45 5.25 -9.61
C THR A 43 8.81 6.72 -9.34
N PRO A 44 9.34 7.46 -10.34
CA PRO A 44 9.67 8.88 -10.20
C PRO A 44 8.44 9.71 -9.79
N SER A 45 8.65 10.76 -9.00
CA SER A 45 7.57 11.61 -8.51
C SER A 45 6.84 12.39 -9.62
N ASP A 46 7.52 12.65 -10.73
CA ASP A 46 7.00 13.32 -11.91
C ASP A 46 6.28 12.36 -12.87
N ALA A 47 6.37 11.04 -12.66
CA ALA A 47 5.66 10.05 -13.48
C ALA A 47 4.16 10.32 -13.56
N VAL A 48 3.59 10.12 -14.74
CA VAL A 48 2.16 10.29 -15.02
C VAL A 48 1.42 9.05 -14.57
N VAL A 49 0.34 9.23 -13.81
CA VAL A 49 -0.48 8.10 -13.36
C VAL A 49 -1.18 7.51 -14.58
N SER A 50 -1.02 6.21 -14.79
CA SER A 50 -1.60 5.49 -15.92
C SER A 50 -2.68 4.49 -15.52
N ASP A 51 -2.71 4.07 -14.25
CA ASP A 51 -3.69 3.08 -13.77
C ASP A 51 -4.00 3.25 -12.28
N ILE A 52 -5.19 2.78 -11.89
CA ILE A 52 -5.72 2.79 -10.53
C ILE A 52 -6.24 1.41 -10.16
N VAL A 53 -5.68 0.83 -9.09
CA VAL A 53 -6.16 -0.43 -8.51
C VAL A 53 -6.76 -0.15 -7.15
N VAL A 54 -7.99 -0.61 -6.95
CA VAL A 54 -8.75 -0.41 -5.71
C VAL A 54 -8.98 -1.75 -5.04
N LEU A 55 -8.62 -1.87 -3.77
CA LEU A 55 -8.92 -3.05 -2.95
C LEU A 55 -9.86 -2.65 -1.81
N SER A 56 -10.88 -3.47 -1.56
CA SER A 56 -11.83 -3.28 -0.48
C SER A 56 -12.32 -4.65 0.00
N PRO A 57 -12.87 -4.75 1.22
CA PRO A 57 -13.61 -5.93 1.62
C PRO A 57 -14.89 -6.07 0.80
N TYR A 58 -15.46 -7.27 0.82
CA TYR A 58 -16.75 -7.55 0.18
C TYR A 58 -17.94 -7.02 0.98
N SER A 59 -17.78 -6.83 2.30
CA SER A 59 -18.82 -6.33 3.20
C SER A 59 -18.32 -5.16 4.03
N LEU A 60 -19.25 -4.34 4.52
CA LEU A 60 -18.97 -3.37 5.58
C LEU A 60 -18.48 -4.08 6.85
N SER A 61 -17.69 -3.37 7.64
CA SER A 61 -17.14 -3.83 8.92
C SER A 61 -17.73 -2.99 10.05
N ASP A 62 -17.81 -3.57 11.25
CA ASP A 62 -18.06 -2.85 12.51
C ASP A 62 -16.69 -2.70 13.20
N LEU A 63 -16.02 -1.57 12.96
CA LEU A 63 -14.64 -1.34 13.44
C LEU A 63 -14.62 -0.58 14.78
N ASP A 64 -15.68 0.14 15.10
CA ASP A 64 -15.86 0.84 16.38
C ASP A 64 -16.52 -0.01 17.48
N GLY A 65 -17.08 -1.16 17.12
CA GLY A 65 -17.69 -2.13 18.04
C GLY A 65 -19.09 -1.73 18.51
N ASN A 66 -19.79 -0.88 17.77
CA ASN A 66 -21.12 -0.39 18.13
C ASN A 66 -22.27 -1.36 17.72
N GLY A 67 -21.95 -2.47 17.05
CA GLY A 67 -22.92 -3.46 16.57
C GLY A 67 -23.53 -3.13 15.21
N LEU A 68 -23.08 -2.08 14.53
CA LEU A 68 -23.50 -1.66 13.20
C LEU A 68 -22.30 -1.68 12.25
N ALA A 69 -22.34 -2.57 11.25
CA ALA A 69 -21.33 -2.57 10.20
C ALA A 69 -21.51 -1.35 9.28
N SER A 70 -20.72 -0.31 9.51
CA SER A 70 -20.83 0.98 8.82
C SER A 70 -19.55 1.40 8.09
N GLU A 71 -18.45 0.72 8.40
CA GLU A 71 -17.11 1.07 7.99
C GLU A 71 -16.71 0.33 6.73
N PHE A 72 -16.25 1.09 5.74
CA PHE A 72 -15.81 0.62 4.45
C PHE A 72 -14.36 1.05 4.17
N PRO A 73 -13.37 0.22 4.56
CA PRO A 73 -11.97 0.49 4.27
C PRO A 73 -11.66 0.24 2.79
N ILE A 74 -10.98 1.19 2.15
CA ILE A 74 -10.57 1.11 0.75
C ILE A 74 -9.08 1.43 0.63
N ALA A 75 -8.32 0.54 0.00
CA ALA A 75 -6.94 0.80 -0.39
C ALA A 75 -6.87 1.19 -1.87
N VAL A 76 -6.29 2.35 -2.16
CA VAL A 76 -6.13 2.86 -3.53
C VAL A 76 -4.65 2.89 -3.91
N TYR A 77 -4.29 2.10 -4.92
CA TYR A 77 -2.95 2.03 -5.50
C TYR A 77 -2.95 2.77 -6.84
N LEU A 78 -1.92 3.59 -7.06
CA LEU A 78 -1.70 4.29 -8.32
C LEU A 78 -0.44 3.73 -8.98
N TYR A 79 -0.53 3.48 -10.28
CA TYR A 79 0.57 2.96 -11.09
C TYR A 79 0.90 3.92 -12.23
N ALA A 80 2.13 3.82 -12.73
CA ALA A 80 2.61 4.57 -13.89
C ALA A 80 3.42 3.65 -14.79
N THR A 81 3.06 3.49 -16.05
CA THR A 81 3.87 2.76 -17.03
C THR A 81 5.19 3.51 -17.29
N PRO A 82 6.36 2.83 -17.36
CA PRO A 82 6.59 1.39 -17.27
C PRO A 82 6.92 0.87 -15.86
N TYR A 83 6.70 1.66 -14.81
CA TYR A 83 7.08 1.34 -13.45
C TYR A 83 6.13 0.33 -12.80
N PRO A 84 6.63 -0.81 -12.29
CA PRO A 84 5.77 -1.89 -11.79
C PRO A 84 5.27 -1.66 -10.36
N LEU A 85 5.86 -0.71 -9.63
CA LEU A 85 5.55 -0.47 -8.22
C LEU A 85 4.55 0.68 -8.06
N PRO A 86 3.54 0.52 -7.19
CA PRO A 86 2.60 1.60 -6.95
C PRO A 86 3.27 2.74 -6.18
N PHE A 87 2.79 3.95 -6.39
CA PHE A 87 3.38 5.16 -5.85
C PHE A 87 2.31 6.17 -5.42
N TRP A 88 2.73 7.17 -4.65
CA TRP A 88 1.86 8.30 -4.30
C TRP A 88 2.03 9.42 -5.32
N LYS A 89 0.90 10.01 -5.74
CA LYS A 89 0.85 11.22 -6.55
C LYS A 89 -0.07 12.24 -5.89
N MET A 90 0.34 13.51 -5.89
CA MET A 90 -0.50 14.59 -5.40
C MET A 90 -1.75 14.75 -6.27
N GLY A 91 -2.91 14.87 -5.63
CA GLY A 91 -4.19 14.94 -6.31
C GLY A 91 -5.35 14.85 -5.33
N SER A 92 -6.50 14.44 -5.84
CA SER A 92 -7.70 14.16 -5.04
C SER A 92 -8.29 12.81 -5.40
N ILE A 93 -8.93 12.17 -4.43
CA ILE A 93 -9.72 10.95 -4.64
C ILE A 93 -11.17 11.26 -4.39
N ARG A 94 -12.04 10.75 -5.25
CA ARG A 94 -13.49 10.74 -5.06
C ARG A 94 -13.98 9.30 -5.03
N VAL A 95 -14.78 8.97 -4.03
CA VAL A 95 -15.50 7.70 -3.97
C VAL A 95 -16.98 7.98 -4.15
N GLU A 96 -17.57 7.29 -5.11
CA GLU A 96 -19.00 7.36 -5.42
C GLU A 96 -19.65 6.01 -5.15
N LEU A 97 -20.78 6.03 -4.45
CA LEU A 97 -21.60 4.87 -4.13
C LEU A 97 -22.95 4.94 -4.86
N PHE A 98 -23.37 3.81 -5.43
CA PHE A 98 -24.60 3.66 -6.22
C PHE A 98 -25.41 2.47 -5.70
N GLU A 99 -26.71 2.45 -6.00
CA GLU A 99 -27.50 1.22 -5.92
C GLU A 99 -26.98 0.24 -6.99
N GLU A 100 -26.89 -1.06 -6.68
CA GLU A 100 -26.29 -2.05 -7.59
C GLU A 100 -26.94 -2.09 -8.99
N ILE A 101 -28.24 -1.76 -9.07
CA ILE A 101 -29.02 -1.75 -10.32
C ILE A 101 -28.91 -0.44 -11.12
N ALA A 102 -28.30 0.60 -10.55
CA ALA A 102 -28.34 1.97 -11.06
C ALA A 102 -26.95 2.47 -11.52
N GLU A 103 -26.12 1.58 -12.06
CA GLU A 103 -24.81 1.97 -12.60
C GLU A 103 -24.98 3.00 -13.73
N GLY A 104 -24.45 4.22 -13.53
CA GLY A 104 -24.59 5.34 -14.47
C GLY A 104 -25.60 6.43 -14.07
N GLU A 105 -26.38 6.20 -13.01
CA GLU A 105 -27.22 7.24 -12.39
C GLU A 105 -26.42 8.10 -11.38
N ARG A 106 -27.06 9.13 -10.81
CA ARG A 106 -26.42 10.01 -9.83
C ARG A 106 -26.02 9.20 -8.58
N PRO A 107 -24.80 9.35 -8.05
CA PRO A 107 -24.40 8.62 -6.85
C PRO A 107 -25.31 8.96 -5.66
N ILE A 108 -25.65 7.92 -4.89
CA ILE A 108 -26.38 8.05 -3.61
C ILE A 108 -25.48 8.74 -2.58
N LEU A 109 -24.19 8.45 -2.66
CA LEU A 109 -23.17 9.01 -1.80
C LEU A 109 -21.94 9.39 -2.61
N GLU A 110 -21.43 10.58 -2.35
CA GLU A 110 -20.14 11.03 -2.85
C GLU A 110 -19.29 11.49 -1.68
N ARG A 111 -18.03 11.04 -1.65
CA ARG A 111 -17.02 11.45 -0.67
C ARG A 111 -15.72 11.79 -1.38
N GLY A 112 -15.27 13.03 -1.21
CA GLY A 112 -14.02 13.54 -1.73
C GLY A 112 -12.93 13.60 -0.66
N TYR A 113 -11.71 13.34 -1.07
CA TYR A 113 -10.48 13.48 -0.30
C TYR A 113 -9.53 14.38 -1.10
N ASN A 114 -9.23 15.56 -0.56
CA ASN A 114 -8.30 16.49 -1.19
C ASN A 114 -6.83 16.09 -0.94
N ALA A 115 -5.90 16.81 -1.57
CA ALA A 115 -4.48 16.49 -1.48
C ALA A 115 -3.91 16.52 -0.04
N GLY A 116 -4.40 17.42 0.81
CA GLY A 116 -3.98 17.51 2.21
C GLY A 116 -4.49 16.34 3.03
N GLU A 117 -5.74 15.92 2.82
CA GLU A 117 -6.32 14.74 3.47
C GLU A 117 -5.60 13.46 3.02
N LEU A 118 -5.33 13.32 1.72
CA LEU A 118 -4.64 12.15 1.18
C LEU A 118 -3.22 11.99 1.71
N ASP A 119 -2.53 13.08 2.05
CA ASP A 119 -1.19 13.01 2.63
C ASP A 119 -1.17 12.25 3.95
N ALA A 120 -2.17 12.49 4.81
CA ALA A 120 -2.34 11.77 6.08
C ALA A 120 -2.77 10.30 5.91
N LEU A 121 -3.27 9.92 4.74
CA LEU A 121 -3.76 8.57 4.44
C LEU A 121 -2.72 7.70 3.71
N LYS A 122 -1.50 8.19 3.52
CA LYS A 122 -0.40 7.45 2.90
C LYS A 122 0.02 6.27 3.76
N GLN A 123 -0.07 5.06 3.21
CA GLN A 123 0.37 3.83 3.86
C GLN A 123 1.20 2.95 2.91
N THR A 124 1.92 1.99 3.49
CA THR A 124 2.73 1.02 2.75
C THR A 124 2.50 -0.38 3.31
N ASN A 125 2.41 -1.37 2.43
CA ASN A 125 2.35 -2.79 2.79
C ASN A 125 3.22 -3.62 1.83
N VAL A 126 3.03 -4.94 1.83
CA VAL A 126 3.76 -5.88 0.97
C VAL A 126 3.52 -5.68 -0.54
N VAL A 127 2.39 -5.09 -0.94
CA VAL A 127 2.08 -4.78 -2.34
C VAL A 127 2.76 -3.47 -2.76
N GLY A 128 2.84 -2.49 -1.86
CA GLY A 128 3.56 -1.24 -2.06
C GLY A 128 2.87 -0.04 -1.40
N ARG A 129 3.05 1.15 -1.99
CA ARG A 129 2.49 2.42 -1.49
C ARG A 129 1.04 2.60 -1.94
N PHE A 130 0.18 3.04 -1.03
CA PHE A 130 -1.25 3.25 -1.31
C PHE A 130 -1.85 4.34 -0.41
N TYR A 131 -3.07 4.76 -0.75
CA TYR A 131 -3.91 5.59 0.12
C TYR A 131 -4.92 4.70 0.85
N ALA A 132 -4.90 4.74 2.18
CA ALA A 132 -5.81 4.01 3.05
C ALA A 132 -7.03 4.88 3.38
N LEU A 133 -8.07 4.76 2.58
CA LEU A 133 -9.32 5.48 2.79
C LEU A 133 -10.22 4.70 3.75
N GLN A 134 -10.96 5.42 4.57
CA GLN A 134 -11.98 4.85 5.45
C GLN A 134 -13.27 5.63 5.25
N LEU A 135 -14.26 5.00 4.63
CA LEU A 135 -15.60 5.56 4.53
C LEU A 135 -16.42 5.04 5.71
N THR A 136 -17.13 5.93 6.38
CA THR A 136 -18.10 5.57 7.41
C THR A 136 -19.46 6.03 6.94
N LEU A 137 -20.41 5.09 6.85
CA LEU A 137 -21.77 5.35 6.41
C LEU A 137 -22.65 5.64 7.62
N SER A 138 -23.34 6.77 7.62
CA SER A 138 -24.38 7.03 8.61
C SER A 138 -25.56 6.05 8.47
N GLU A 139 -26.35 5.88 9.53
CA GLU A 139 -27.58 5.08 9.45
C GLU A 139 -28.50 5.50 8.30
N ASP A 140 -28.64 6.80 8.05
CA ASP A 140 -29.48 7.32 6.98
C ASP A 140 -28.92 6.96 5.60
N GLU A 141 -27.59 6.95 5.44
CA GLU A 141 -26.93 6.50 4.21
C GLU A 141 -27.11 4.99 3.99
N LEU A 142 -26.99 4.19 5.06
CA LEU A 142 -27.26 2.75 5.00
C LEU A 142 -28.73 2.44 4.65
N ARG A 143 -29.67 3.25 5.13
CA ARG A 143 -31.11 3.10 4.82
C ARG A 143 -31.42 3.40 3.36
N LYS A 144 -30.67 4.30 2.71
CA LYS A 144 -30.80 4.58 1.27
C LYS A 144 -30.36 3.39 0.40
N LEU A 145 -29.54 2.49 0.94
CA LEU A 145 -29.15 1.26 0.28
C LEU A 145 -30.22 0.19 0.52
N SER A 146 -31.27 0.28 -0.29
CA SER A 146 -32.51 -0.52 -0.28
C SER A 146 -32.28 -2.05 -0.27
N ASN A 147 -31.36 -2.54 -1.11
CA ASN A 147 -31.24 -3.96 -1.46
C ASN A 147 -30.14 -4.72 -0.69
N GLY A 148 -29.51 -4.10 0.30
CA GLY A 148 -28.38 -4.71 1.03
C GLY A 148 -27.11 -4.86 0.17
N ARG A 149 -27.11 -4.32 -1.05
CA ARG A 149 -25.98 -4.30 -1.98
C ARG A 149 -25.79 -2.90 -2.55
N ALA A 150 -24.54 -2.55 -2.77
CA ALA A 150 -24.15 -1.30 -3.40
C ALA A 150 -23.06 -1.54 -4.45
N ALA A 151 -23.00 -0.64 -5.42
CA ALA A 151 -21.89 -0.53 -6.33
C ALA A 151 -21.08 0.72 -5.97
N TYR A 152 -19.78 0.70 -6.24
CA TYR A 152 -18.92 1.86 -6.00
C TYR A 152 -17.83 1.97 -7.06
N ARG A 153 -17.35 3.19 -7.26
CA ARG A 153 -16.15 3.47 -8.06
C ARG A 153 -15.30 4.53 -7.38
N VAL A 154 -14.03 4.54 -7.75
CA VAL A 154 -13.06 5.51 -7.24
C VAL A 154 -12.45 6.24 -8.40
N THR A 155 -12.44 7.57 -8.32
CA THR A 155 -11.77 8.44 -9.28
C THR A 155 -10.61 9.15 -8.61
N PHE A 156 -9.44 9.11 -9.23
CA PHE A 156 -8.29 9.91 -8.88
C PHE A 156 -8.06 10.99 -9.92
N GLU A 157 -7.81 12.22 -9.46
CA GLU A 157 -7.49 13.37 -10.29
C GLU A 157 -6.18 13.99 -9.80
N THR A 158 -5.21 14.18 -10.69
CA THR A 158 -3.93 14.81 -10.32
C THR A 158 -4.13 16.28 -10.00
N LEU A 159 -3.33 16.83 -9.08
CA LEU A 159 -3.43 18.25 -8.71
C LEU A 159 -3.13 19.19 -9.90
N SER A 160 -2.29 18.74 -10.84
CA SER A 160 -1.99 19.48 -12.07
C SER A 160 -3.14 19.46 -13.10
N GLY A 161 -4.10 18.54 -12.95
CA GLY A 161 -5.18 18.32 -13.92
C GLY A 161 -4.79 17.45 -15.12
N ASP A 162 -3.53 17.01 -15.21
CA ASP A 162 -3.02 16.26 -16.38
C ASP A 162 -3.56 14.82 -16.48
N SER A 163 -4.16 14.27 -15.42
CA SER A 163 -4.70 12.90 -15.43
C SER A 163 -5.90 12.76 -14.52
N THR A 164 -6.96 12.16 -15.07
CA THR A 164 -8.13 11.68 -14.33
C THR A 164 -8.34 10.22 -14.64
N LEU A 165 -8.35 9.36 -13.63
CA LEU A 165 -8.48 7.93 -13.75
C LEU A 165 -9.64 7.45 -12.88
N THR A 166 -10.55 6.68 -13.47
CA THR A 166 -11.69 6.09 -12.77
C THR A 166 -11.54 4.58 -12.77
N SER A 167 -11.64 3.96 -11.60
CA SER A 167 -11.63 2.51 -11.46
C SER A 167 -12.83 1.89 -12.15
N SER A 168 -12.74 0.59 -12.44
CA SER A 168 -13.95 -0.19 -12.71
C SER A 168 -14.91 -0.13 -11.53
N VAL A 169 -16.21 -0.31 -11.81
CA VAL A 169 -17.24 -0.42 -10.80
C VAL A 169 -17.10 -1.74 -10.05
N LYS A 170 -17.16 -1.67 -8.72
CA LYS A 170 -17.04 -2.80 -7.81
C LYS A 170 -18.31 -2.92 -6.97
N ARG A 171 -18.60 -4.13 -6.49
CA ARG A 171 -19.80 -4.44 -5.72
C ARG A 171 -19.45 -4.75 -4.26
N ILE A 172 -20.33 -4.36 -3.36
CA ILE A 172 -20.23 -4.63 -1.92
C ILE A 172 -21.59 -5.02 -1.33
N ASN A 173 -21.55 -5.86 -0.31
CA ASN A 173 -22.66 -6.08 0.60
C ASN A 173 -22.64 -5.02 1.71
N VAL A 174 -23.81 -4.48 2.01
CA VAL A 174 -24.00 -3.45 3.05
C VAL A 174 -24.98 -3.90 4.15
N ARG A 175 -25.38 -5.17 4.13
CA ARG A 175 -26.18 -5.85 5.16
C ARG A 175 -25.72 -7.29 5.33
#